data_AF-A0A6I6D0S7-F1
#
_entry.id   AF-A0A6I6D0S7-F1
#
_cell.length_a   1.000
_cell.length_b   1.000
_cell.length_c   1.000
_cell.angle_alpha   90.00
_cell.angle_beta   90.00
_cell.angle_gamma   90.00
#
_symmetry.space_group_name_H-M   'P 1'
#
loop_
_entity.id
_entity.type
_entity.pdbx_description
1 polymer ?
#
loop_
_entity_poly.entity_id
_entity_poly.type
_entity_poly.pdbx_seq_one_letter_code
_entity_poly.pdbx_strand_id
1 'polypeptide(L)'
;MIRHLTVASALALTLLLTGCSSMKLEQFQGTTPAFDLTGYFEGQTWAHGIFESRGGEIKRQFRVEIDGYWEGEEFVLDEDFVYDDGETDQRTWRITPTGEGRYVGRAGDIVGEAAGHEVGQALNWRYVLRLPYGDSTIDVAFDDWMIRRSENVVINRATVTKFGIRVGEVTLFFTKTDPDGEAS
;
A
#
# COMPACT_ATOMS: atom_id res chain seq x y z
N MET A 1 -53.20 9.10 -4.15
CA MET A 1 -52.27 8.55 -5.17
C MET A 1 -50.88 9.22 -5.15
N ILE A 2 -50.76 10.53 -4.92
CA ILE A 2 -49.47 11.26 -4.94
C ILE A 2 -48.50 10.87 -3.78
N ARG A 3 -49.03 10.47 -2.61
CA ARG A 3 -48.25 10.10 -1.42
C ARG A 3 -47.58 8.72 -1.50
N HIS A 4 -48.07 7.84 -2.39
CA HIS A 4 -47.46 6.53 -2.63
C HIS A 4 -46.34 6.60 -3.69
N LEU A 5 -46.40 7.57 -4.62
CA LEU A 5 -45.33 7.82 -5.58
C LEU A 5 -44.06 8.37 -4.90
N THR A 6 -44.19 9.21 -3.89
CA THR A 6 -43.05 9.83 -3.18
C THR A 6 -42.26 8.83 -2.33
N VAL A 7 -42.93 7.85 -1.73
CA VAL A 7 -42.28 6.78 -0.95
C VAL A 7 -41.55 5.79 -1.85
N ALA A 8 -42.10 5.48 -3.03
CA ALA A 8 -41.46 4.61 -4.01
C ALA A 8 -40.17 5.23 -4.59
N SER A 9 -40.14 6.55 -4.81
CA SER A 9 -38.93 7.26 -5.28
C SER A 9 -37.83 7.36 -4.21
N ALA A 10 -38.17 7.45 -2.92
CA ALA A 10 -37.20 7.47 -1.84
C ALA A 10 -36.55 6.08 -1.58
N LEU A 11 -37.31 4.99 -1.84
CA LEU A 11 -36.81 3.62 -1.71
C LEU A 11 -35.93 3.20 -2.90
N ALA A 12 -36.17 3.75 -4.09
CA ALA A 12 -35.32 3.52 -5.27
C ALA A 12 -33.95 4.22 -5.16
N LEU A 13 -33.87 5.35 -4.45
CA LEU A 13 -32.61 6.09 -4.29
C LEU A 13 -31.66 5.48 -3.24
N THR A 14 -32.19 4.69 -2.29
CA THR A 14 -31.39 3.99 -1.26
C THR A 14 -30.78 2.68 -1.77
N LEU A 15 -31.29 2.10 -2.85
CA LEU A 15 -30.75 0.88 -3.48
C LEU A 15 -29.56 1.16 -4.43
N LEU A 16 -29.35 2.41 -4.85
CA LEU A 16 -28.25 2.81 -5.75
C LEU A 16 -26.90 3.07 -5.04
N LEU A 17 -26.83 2.92 -3.72
CA LEU A 17 -25.60 3.13 -2.93
C LEU A 17 -24.80 1.84 -2.66
N THR A 18 -25.21 0.71 -3.22
CA THR A 18 -24.53 -0.59 -3.03
C THR A 18 -23.44 -0.83 -4.09
N GLY A 19 -22.53 0.13 -4.23
CA GLY A 19 -21.50 0.12 -5.28
C GLY A 19 -20.05 0.32 -4.83
N CYS A 20 -19.77 0.45 -3.53
CA CYS A 20 -18.38 0.47 -3.04
C CYS A 20 -17.91 -0.96 -2.79
N SER A 21 -17.61 -1.72 -3.86
CA SER A 21 -16.89 -2.99 -3.67
C SER A 21 -15.44 -2.67 -3.32
N SER A 22 -15.01 -2.99 -2.09
CA SER A 22 -13.60 -3.06 -1.76
C SER A 22 -12.95 -4.21 -2.54
N MET A 23 -11.65 -4.10 -2.86
CA MET A 23 -10.89 -5.21 -3.45
C MET A 23 -10.89 -6.41 -2.50
N LYS A 24 -10.92 -7.61 -3.09
CA LYS A 24 -10.89 -8.89 -2.38
C LYS A 24 -9.84 -9.79 -3.02
N LEU A 25 -9.01 -10.45 -2.21
CA LEU A 25 -7.89 -11.24 -2.71
C LEU A 25 -8.34 -12.40 -3.61
N GLU A 26 -9.52 -12.97 -3.34
CA GLU A 26 -10.08 -14.08 -4.10
C GLU A 26 -10.34 -13.71 -5.57
N GLN A 27 -10.46 -12.42 -5.89
CA GLN A 27 -10.64 -11.92 -7.26
C GLN A 27 -9.38 -12.12 -8.13
N PHE A 28 -8.22 -12.34 -7.50
CA PHE A 28 -6.94 -12.49 -8.18
C PHE A 28 -6.51 -13.96 -8.32
N GLN A 29 -7.30 -14.93 -7.84
CA GLN A 29 -6.99 -16.35 -7.96
C GLN A 29 -6.70 -16.74 -9.42
N GLY A 30 -5.54 -17.36 -9.67
CA GLY A 30 -5.16 -17.83 -11.01
C GLY A 30 -4.68 -16.74 -11.97
N THR A 31 -4.55 -15.48 -11.51
CA THR A 31 -3.92 -14.41 -12.29
C THR A 31 -2.39 -14.57 -12.31
N THR A 32 -1.76 -14.08 -13.38
CA THR A 32 -0.31 -14.12 -13.60
C THR A 32 0.22 -12.76 -14.04
N PRO A 33 1.48 -12.40 -13.73
CA PRO A 33 2.42 -13.15 -12.90
C PRO A 33 1.94 -13.25 -11.45
N ALA A 34 2.32 -14.31 -10.72
CA ALA A 34 2.10 -14.34 -9.28
C ALA A 34 2.84 -13.17 -8.62
N PHE A 35 2.32 -12.64 -7.52
CA PHE A 35 2.91 -11.48 -6.85
C PHE A 35 4.35 -11.79 -6.43
N ASP A 36 4.54 -12.82 -5.60
CA ASP A 36 5.85 -13.27 -5.12
C ASP A 36 6.62 -12.11 -4.45
N LEU A 37 6.19 -11.73 -3.25
CA LEU A 37 6.72 -10.58 -2.51
C LEU A 37 8.24 -10.63 -2.44
N THR A 38 8.78 -11.76 -1.95
CA THR A 38 10.22 -11.90 -1.74
C THR A 38 10.99 -11.91 -3.05
N GLY A 39 10.47 -12.59 -4.08
CA GLY A 39 11.15 -12.65 -5.38
C GLY A 39 11.09 -11.35 -6.19
N TYR A 40 10.01 -10.59 -6.11
CA TYR A 40 9.93 -9.29 -6.78
C TYR A 40 10.87 -8.26 -6.16
N PHE A 41 10.87 -8.18 -4.83
CA PHE A 41 11.65 -7.17 -4.11
C PHE A 41 13.10 -7.60 -3.83
N GLU A 42 13.53 -8.82 -4.15
CA GLU A 42 14.93 -9.22 -4.02
C GLU A 42 15.85 -8.34 -4.89
N GLY A 43 16.93 -7.85 -4.29
CA GLY A 43 17.84 -6.85 -4.83
C GLY A 43 17.19 -5.47 -4.99
N GLN A 44 17.75 -4.69 -5.92
CA GLN A 44 17.38 -3.30 -6.10
C GLN A 44 15.98 -3.12 -6.72
N THR A 45 15.21 -2.21 -6.13
CA THR A 45 13.89 -1.79 -6.60
C THR A 45 13.73 -0.29 -6.35
N TRP A 46 13.15 0.43 -7.31
CA TRP A 46 12.88 1.86 -7.19
C TRP A 46 11.39 2.12 -7.16
N ALA A 47 10.97 3.19 -6.50
CA ALA A 47 9.60 3.64 -6.53
C ALA A 47 9.48 5.16 -6.67
N HIS A 48 8.37 5.58 -7.27
CA HIS A 48 7.92 6.97 -7.27
C HIS A 48 6.46 7.01 -6.86
N GLY A 49 6.13 7.91 -5.95
CA GLY A 49 4.84 7.94 -5.30
C GLY A 49 4.37 9.34 -4.92
N ILE A 50 3.06 9.42 -4.69
CA ILE A 50 2.38 10.61 -4.19
C ILE A 50 1.49 10.25 -3.01
N PHE A 51 1.42 11.16 -2.04
CA PHE A 51 0.37 11.15 -1.02
C PHE A 51 -0.67 12.21 -1.38
N GLU A 52 -1.92 11.77 -1.54
CA GLU A 52 -3.08 12.62 -1.77
C GLU A 52 -3.93 12.68 -0.50
N SER A 53 -4.29 13.88 -0.06
CA SER A 53 -5.25 14.05 1.03
C SER A 53 -6.65 13.60 0.62
N ARG A 54 -7.54 13.35 1.58
CA ARG A 54 -8.96 13.03 1.27
C ARG A 54 -9.69 14.07 0.41
N GLY A 55 -9.16 15.29 0.30
CA GLY A 55 -9.70 16.38 -0.52
C GLY A 55 -9.22 16.39 -1.97
N GLY A 56 -8.34 15.47 -2.37
CA GLY A 56 -7.75 15.41 -3.70
C GLY A 56 -6.48 16.26 -3.88
N GLU A 57 -6.01 16.91 -2.82
CA GLU A 57 -4.77 17.70 -2.88
C GLU A 57 -3.55 16.79 -2.67
N ILE A 58 -2.59 16.87 -3.59
CA ILE A 58 -1.27 16.25 -3.45
C ILE A 58 -0.51 16.98 -2.34
N LYS A 59 -0.20 16.27 -1.24
CA LYS A 59 0.50 16.84 -0.08
C LYS A 59 1.99 16.54 -0.07
N ARG A 60 2.38 15.41 -0.65
CA ARG A 60 3.78 15.00 -0.76
C ARG A 60 4.00 14.17 -2.01
N GLN A 61 5.19 14.29 -2.57
CA GLN A 61 5.71 13.42 -3.61
C GLN A 61 7.02 12.85 -3.10
N PHE A 62 7.33 11.62 -3.48
CA PHE A 62 8.52 10.94 -2.98
C PHE A 62 9.03 9.92 -3.98
N ARG A 63 10.33 9.67 -3.90
CA ARG A 63 10.97 8.52 -4.50
C ARG A 63 11.56 7.64 -3.41
N VAL A 64 11.69 6.36 -3.70
CA VAL A 64 12.25 5.36 -2.78
C VAL A 64 13.24 4.49 -3.53
N GLU A 65 14.41 4.27 -2.95
CA GLU A 65 15.32 3.20 -3.32
C GLU A 65 15.19 2.08 -2.29
N ILE A 66 15.10 0.84 -2.75
CA ILE A 66 14.82 -0.32 -1.91
C ILE A 66 15.83 -1.40 -2.22
N ASP A 67 16.56 -1.87 -1.21
CA ASP A 67 17.40 -3.05 -1.29
C ASP A 67 16.77 -4.20 -0.50
N GLY A 68 16.37 -5.26 -1.21
CA GLY A 68 15.75 -6.44 -0.61
C GLY A 68 16.69 -7.63 -0.52
N TYR A 69 16.83 -8.24 0.65
CA TYR A 69 17.72 -9.39 0.84
C TYR A 69 17.25 -10.31 1.97
N TRP A 70 17.77 -11.54 1.98
CA TRP A 70 17.53 -12.49 3.06
C TRP A 70 18.55 -12.35 4.18
N GLU A 71 18.07 -12.25 5.41
CA GLU A 71 18.88 -12.35 6.64
C GLU A 71 18.36 -13.53 7.48
N GLY A 72 18.94 -14.72 7.24
CA GLY A 72 18.46 -15.95 7.87
C GLY A 72 17.09 -16.37 7.34
N GLU A 73 16.07 -16.34 8.22
CA GLU A 73 14.68 -16.70 7.88
C GLU A 73 13.79 -15.47 7.65
N GLU A 74 14.33 -14.25 7.81
CA GLU A 74 13.61 -13.01 7.53
C GLU A 74 14.06 -12.44 6.18
N PHE A 75 13.09 -11.92 5.43
CA PHE A 75 13.33 -11.09 4.27
C PHE A 75 13.33 -9.63 4.70
N VAL A 76 14.40 -8.91 4.39
CA VAL A 76 14.63 -7.52 4.77
C VAL A 76 14.42 -6.62 3.56
N LEU A 77 13.75 -5.48 3.77
CA LEU A 77 13.69 -4.37 2.80
C LEU A 77 14.24 -3.13 3.47
N ASP A 78 15.40 -2.67 3.04
CA ASP A 78 15.93 -1.36 3.42
C ASP A 78 15.41 -0.33 2.42
N GLU A 79 14.53 0.56 2.87
CA GLU A 79 13.87 1.58 2.06
C GLU A 79 14.42 2.98 2.39
N ASP A 80 15.03 3.64 1.40
CA ASP A 80 15.53 5.01 1.50
C ASP A 80 14.61 5.98 0.75
N PHE A 81 13.94 6.86 1.48
CA PHE A 81 12.98 7.83 0.95
C PHE A 81 13.63 9.18 0.70
N VAL A 82 13.28 9.81 -0.41
CA VAL A 82 13.55 11.23 -0.70
C VAL A 82 12.26 11.92 -1.08
N TYR A 83 11.89 12.95 -0.33
CA TYR A 83 10.69 13.75 -0.57
C TYR A 83 10.99 14.94 -1.49
N ASP A 84 9.94 15.52 -2.07
CA ASP A 84 10.05 16.66 -2.99
C ASP A 84 10.55 17.97 -2.34
N ASP A 85 10.47 18.08 -1.02
CA ASP A 85 11.06 19.15 -0.22
C ASP A 85 12.54 18.89 0.16
N GLY A 86 13.10 17.75 -0.21
CA GLY A 86 14.46 17.32 0.11
C GLY A 86 14.63 16.65 1.47
N GLU A 87 13.54 16.47 2.25
CA GLU A 87 13.56 15.62 3.44
C GLU A 87 13.90 14.17 3.03
N THR A 88 14.58 13.45 3.92
CA THR A 88 14.90 12.03 3.75
C THR A 88 14.36 11.24 4.93
N ASP A 89 13.91 10.01 4.68
CA ASP A 89 13.49 9.07 5.71
C ASP A 89 14.01 7.67 5.36
N GLN A 90 14.10 6.78 6.35
CA GLN A 90 14.55 5.41 6.15
C GLN A 90 13.66 4.44 6.90
N ARG A 91 13.29 3.34 6.24
CA ARG A 91 12.52 2.26 6.85
C ARG A 91 13.09 0.90 6.49
N THR A 92 13.44 0.14 7.51
CA THR A 92 13.84 -1.26 7.36
C THR A 92 12.69 -2.17 7.76
N TRP A 93 12.08 -2.83 6.77
CA TRP A 93 11.13 -3.90 7.03
C TRP A 93 11.85 -5.21 7.29
N ARG A 94 11.38 -5.95 8.29
CA ARG A 94 11.72 -7.35 8.53
C ARG A 94 10.46 -8.18 8.34
N ILE A 95 10.47 -9.06 7.35
CA ILE A 95 9.31 -9.78 6.87
C ILE A 95 9.54 -11.28 7.04
N THR A 96 8.68 -11.94 7.79
CA THR A 96 8.69 -13.40 7.97
C THR A 96 7.55 -14.02 7.16
N PRO A 97 7.83 -14.92 6.21
CA PRO A 97 6.80 -15.74 5.58
C PRO A 97 6.20 -16.70 6.61
N THR A 98 4.87 -16.73 6.70
CA THR A 98 4.14 -17.63 7.60
C THR A 98 3.46 -18.79 6.86
N GLY A 99 3.73 -18.93 5.56
CA GLY A 99 3.15 -19.95 4.68
C GLY A 99 1.87 -19.51 3.96
N GLU A 100 1.50 -20.24 2.90
CA GLU A 100 0.28 -19.99 2.10
C GLU A 100 0.15 -18.56 1.58
N GLY A 101 1.27 -17.94 1.15
CA GLY A 101 1.28 -16.54 0.67
C GLY A 101 1.03 -15.51 1.77
N ARG A 102 1.16 -15.88 3.05
CA ARG A 102 1.00 -14.98 4.20
C ARG A 102 2.33 -14.56 4.76
N TYR A 103 2.36 -13.34 5.30
CA TYR A 103 3.55 -12.71 5.83
C TYR A 103 3.22 -11.92 7.10
N VAL A 104 4.19 -11.83 7.99
CA VAL A 104 4.21 -10.91 9.12
C VAL A 104 5.38 -9.96 8.94
N GLY A 105 5.15 -8.67 9.10
CA GLY A 105 6.19 -7.65 8.95
C GLY A 105 6.38 -6.81 10.21
N ARG A 106 7.59 -6.31 10.42
CA ARG A 106 7.92 -5.35 11.49
C ARG A 106 8.86 -4.28 10.94
N ALA A 107 8.73 -3.06 11.44
CA ALA A 107 9.67 -1.96 11.20
C ALA A 107 9.67 -1.04 12.43
N GLY A 108 10.65 -0.14 12.55
CA GLY A 108 10.86 0.67 13.77
C GLY A 108 9.70 1.62 14.11
N ASP A 109 8.96 2.06 13.09
CA ASP A 109 7.83 2.98 13.17
C ASP A 109 6.45 2.28 13.09
N ILE A 110 6.44 0.95 13.07
CA ILE A 110 5.22 0.14 13.00
C ILE A 110 4.73 -0.19 14.40
N VAL A 111 3.46 0.10 14.66
CA VAL A 111 2.80 -0.25 15.91
C VAL A 111 2.30 -1.69 15.83
N GLY A 112 3.01 -2.60 16.49
CA GLY A 112 2.69 -4.03 16.49
C GLY A 112 3.31 -4.73 15.29
N GLU A 113 2.49 -5.39 14.48
CA GLU A 113 2.94 -6.15 13.32
C GLU A 113 2.10 -5.79 12.09
N ALA A 114 2.76 -5.79 10.94
CA ALA A 114 2.10 -5.77 9.65
C ALA A 114 1.65 -7.18 9.26
N ALA A 115 0.54 -7.27 8.54
CA ALA A 115 0.00 -8.52 8.01
C ALA A 115 -0.09 -8.45 6.48
N GLY A 116 0.56 -9.39 5.81
CA GLY A 116 0.55 -9.56 4.37
C GLY A 116 -0.19 -10.81 3.93
N HIS A 117 -0.91 -10.75 2.83
CA HIS A 117 -1.46 -11.92 2.14
C HIS A 117 -1.49 -11.70 0.63
N GLU A 118 -0.84 -12.60 -0.13
CA GLU A 118 -0.83 -12.58 -1.58
C GLU A 118 -1.67 -13.70 -2.19
N VAL A 119 -2.36 -13.38 -3.29
CA VAL A 119 -3.11 -14.33 -4.12
C VAL A 119 -2.99 -13.89 -5.58
N GLY A 120 -2.52 -14.78 -6.45
CA GLY A 120 -2.25 -14.44 -7.85
C GLY A 120 -1.32 -13.24 -7.94
N GLN A 121 -1.64 -12.25 -8.78
CA GLN A 121 -0.83 -11.04 -8.96
C GLN A 121 -0.97 -9.98 -7.87
N ALA A 122 -1.74 -10.21 -6.80
CA ALA A 122 -2.04 -9.20 -5.79
C ALA A 122 -1.49 -9.56 -4.41
N LEU A 123 -0.92 -8.58 -3.73
CA LEU A 123 -0.62 -8.58 -2.31
C LEU A 123 -1.45 -7.52 -1.60
N ASN A 124 -2.10 -7.91 -0.51
CA ASN A 124 -2.66 -6.96 0.45
C ASN A 124 -1.77 -6.89 1.69
N TRP A 125 -1.32 -5.69 2.04
CA TRP A 125 -0.42 -5.43 3.16
C TRP A 125 -1.06 -4.41 4.11
N ARG A 126 -1.20 -4.76 5.39
CA ARG A 126 -1.91 -3.94 6.39
C ARG A 126 -1.06 -3.71 7.61
N TYR A 127 -0.99 -2.47 8.06
CA TYR A 127 -0.17 -2.08 9.21
C TYR A 127 -0.64 -0.76 9.83
N VAL A 128 -0.09 -0.45 11.00
CA VAL A 128 -0.28 0.83 11.67
C VAL A 128 1.07 1.54 11.75
N LEU A 129 1.16 2.71 11.14
CA LEU A 129 2.34 3.53 11.10
C LEU A 129 2.24 4.67 12.12
N ARG A 130 3.30 4.86 12.91
CA ARG A 130 3.43 5.98 13.85
C ARG A 130 4.23 7.10 13.21
N LEU A 131 3.57 8.22 12.95
CA LEU A 131 4.19 9.39 12.34
C LEU A 131 4.43 10.50 13.36
N PRO A 132 5.54 11.26 13.26
CA PRO A 132 5.69 12.52 13.99
C PRO A 132 4.56 13.51 13.65
N TYR A 133 4.05 14.23 14.65
CA TYR A 133 3.02 15.26 14.48
C TYR A 133 3.21 16.39 15.50
N GLY A 134 3.93 17.44 15.10
CA GLY A 134 4.36 18.50 16.01
C GLY A 134 5.24 17.92 17.13
N ASP A 135 4.91 18.21 18.39
CA ASP A 135 5.62 17.70 19.57
C ASP A 135 5.13 16.30 20.03
N SER A 136 4.29 15.63 19.23
CA SER A 136 3.70 14.32 19.55
C SER A 136 3.79 13.36 18.37
N THR A 137 3.11 12.22 18.46
CA THR A 137 2.99 11.24 17.38
C THR A 137 1.53 10.94 17.07
N ILE A 138 1.28 10.55 15.82
CA ILE A 138 -0.04 10.10 15.35
C ILE A 138 0.06 8.70 14.75
N ASP A 139 -0.83 7.81 15.18
CA ASP A 139 -0.94 6.47 14.61
C ASP A 139 -2.01 6.45 13.51
N VAL A 140 -1.63 6.05 12.30
CA VAL A 140 -2.50 5.91 11.12
C VAL A 140 -2.44 4.48 10.59
N ALA A 141 -3.56 3.96 10.12
CA ALA A 141 -3.65 2.61 9.56
C ALA A 141 -3.58 2.66 8.03
N PHE A 142 -2.77 1.77 7.47
CA PHE A 142 -2.54 1.57 6.05
C PHE A 142 -3.20 0.26 5.59
N ASP A 143 -3.88 0.30 4.45
CA ASP A 143 -4.42 -0.85 3.72
C ASP A 143 -3.91 -0.77 2.27
N ASP A 144 -2.81 -1.47 2.01
CA ASP A 144 -2.02 -1.38 0.79
C ASP A 144 -2.39 -2.53 -0.13
N TRP A 145 -2.63 -2.20 -1.39
CA TRP A 145 -2.85 -3.17 -2.45
C TRP A 145 -1.76 -3.01 -3.49
N MET A 146 -0.87 -4.00 -3.54
CA MET A 146 0.20 -4.09 -4.52
C MET A 146 -0.19 -5.08 -5.60
N ILE A 147 -0.26 -4.60 -6.85
CA ILE A 147 -0.70 -5.38 -8.00
C ILE A 147 0.47 -5.49 -8.97
N ARG A 148 1.02 -6.70 -9.11
CA ARG A 148 2.09 -7.00 -10.07
C ARG A 148 1.54 -6.94 -11.49
N ARG A 149 2.18 -6.15 -12.34
CA ARG A 149 1.77 -5.95 -13.73
C ARG A 149 2.68 -6.65 -14.73
N SER A 150 3.95 -6.81 -14.36
CA SER A 150 4.95 -7.53 -15.14
C SER A 150 6.06 -8.03 -14.23
N GLU A 151 7.13 -8.59 -14.80
CA GLU A 151 8.34 -8.93 -14.05
C GLU A 151 8.98 -7.69 -13.40
N ASN A 152 8.85 -6.51 -14.03
CA ASN A 152 9.54 -5.30 -13.61
C ASN A 152 8.65 -4.29 -12.89
N VAL A 153 7.32 -4.36 -13.01
CA VAL A 153 6.42 -3.29 -12.53
C VAL A 153 5.37 -3.83 -11.57
N VAL A 154 5.24 -3.16 -10.41
CA VAL A 154 4.14 -3.30 -9.45
C VAL A 154 3.48 -1.94 -9.27
N ILE A 155 2.15 -1.91 -9.20
CA ILE A 155 1.39 -0.70 -8.85
C ILE A 155 0.87 -0.87 -7.43
N ASN A 156 1.09 0.12 -6.57
CA ASN A 156 0.56 0.14 -5.21
C ASN A 156 -0.47 1.27 -5.05
N ARG A 157 -1.55 0.93 -4.35
CA ARG A 157 -2.50 1.89 -3.81
C ARG A 157 -2.76 1.58 -2.35
N ALA A 158 -2.51 2.55 -1.48
CA ALA A 158 -2.74 2.45 -0.05
C ALA A 158 -3.82 3.41 0.42
N THR A 159 -4.82 2.91 1.13
CA THR A 159 -5.77 3.79 1.84
C THR A 159 -5.25 4.08 3.24
N VAL A 160 -5.14 5.36 3.59
CA VAL A 160 -4.68 5.78 4.92
C VAL A 160 -5.87 6.24 5.75
N THR A 161 -6.04 5.66 6.94
CA THR A 161 -7.14 5.96 7.84
C THR A 161 -6.65 6.35 9.23
N LYS A 162 -7.42 7.22 9.90
CA LYS A 162 -7.25 7.57 11.30
C LYS A 162 -8.57 7.32 12.03
N PHE A 163 -8.55 6.46 13.05
CA PHE A 163 -9.75 6.07 13.80
C PHE A 163 -10.91 5.61 12.90
N GLY A 164 -10.58 4.88 11.82
CA GLY A 164 -11.55 4.38 10.83
C GLY A 164 -12.01 5.41 9.79
N ILE A 165 -11.54 6.66 9.86
CA ILE A 165 -11.88 7.72 8.90
C ILE A 165 -10.74 7.86 7.90
N ARG A 166 -11.04 7.81 6.59
CA ARG A 166 -10.04 8.06 5.54
C ARG A 166 -9.47 9.48 5.66
N VAL A 167 -8.15 9.57 5.70
CA VAL A 167 -7.40 10.83 5.75
C VAL A 167 -6.64 11.12 4.46
N GLY A 168 -6.27 10.07 3.71
CA GLY A 168 -5.57 10.20 2.45
C GLY A 168 -5.42 8.87 1.73
N GLU A 169 -4.63 8.90 0.67
CA GLU A 169 -4.26 7.76 -0.15
C GLU A 169 -2.81 7.93 -0.61
N VAL A 170 -2.07 6.84 -0.65
CA VAL A 170 -0.77 6.78 -1.35
C VAL A 170 -0.98 6.02 -2.64
N THR A 171 -0.43 6.56 -3.73
CA THR A 171 -0.27 5.82 -4.98
C THR A 171 1.19 5.86 -5.36
N LEU A 172 1.78 4.70 -5.64
CA LEU A 172 3.13 4.59 -6.16
C LEU A 172 3.23 3.44 -7.16
N PHE A 173 4.28 3.46 -7.96
CA PHE A 173 4.71 2.30 -8.72
C PHE A 173 6.10 1.89 -8.25
N PHE A 174 6.37 0.59 -8.29
CA PHE A 174 7.69 0.02 -8.14
C PHE A 174 8.20 -0.42 -9.51
N THR A 175 9.51 -0.31 -9.70
CA THR A 175 10.22 -0.70 -10.93
C THR A 175 11.54 -1.38 -10.59
N LYS A 176 11.90 -2.42 -11.35
CA LYS A 176 13.22 -3.08 -11.30
C LYS A 176 14.28 -2.37 -12.16
N THR A 177 13.95 -1.21 -12.70
CA THR A 177 14.86 -0.37 -13.49
C THR A 177 14.80 1.03 -12.94
N ASP A 178 15.95 1.59 -12.60
CA ASP A 178 16.09 2.97 -12.13
C ASP A 178 15.40 3.93 -13.13
N PRO A 179 14.31 4.60 -12.71
CA PRO A 179 13.57 5.52 -13.57
C PRO A 179 14.28 6.86 -13.77
N ASP A 180 15.22 7.21 -12.89
CA ASP A 180 15.92 8.50 -12.90
C ASP A 180 17.27 8.41 -13.61
N GLY A 181 17.81 7.20 -13.78
CA GLY A 181 18.93 6.91 -14.67
C GLY A 181 20.20 7.67 -14.32
N GLU A 182 20.53 7.78 -13.03
CA GLU A 182 21.88 8.19 -12.65
C GLU A 182 22.79 6.99 -12.90
N ALA A 183 23.59 7.07 -13.97
CA ALA A 183 24.62 6.09 -14.23
C ALA A 183 25.55 6.01 -13.01
N SER A 184 25.46 4.90 -12.28
CA SER A 184 26.42 4.46 -11.27
C SER A 184 27.85 4.46 -11.82
#